data_AF-A0A8T3PA99-F1
#
_entry.id   AF-A0A8T3PA99-F1
#
_cell.length_a   1.000
_cell.length_b   1.000
_cell.length_c   1.000
_cell.angle_alpha   90.00
_cell.angle_beta   90.00
_cell.angle_gamma   90.00
#
_symmetry.space_group_name_H-M   'P 1'
#
loop_
_entity.id
_entity.type
_entity.pdbx_description
1 polymer ?
#
loop_
_entity_poly.entity_id
_entity_poly.type
_entity_poly.pdbx_seq_one_letter_code
_entity_poly.pdbx_strand_id
1 'polypeptide(L)'
;LYLLDAEGDQAMTALDDRILLHVLNGRRPDTEVRIRYTHRLAHPMVSLFEAGALIGELRPMLLGSRPLRSSDLALPNEVDPAGAPLPEYQPARLTHVADAITAAGGPLEALRTVADELEPLVDEVDLNRAALVAGLDDWIARFVTAAATLGTTGVTRGGVGAVLAWKRERYRALLATVHGLAGRWRERLDAFAAQVAEYDALPLETTDEARFEMLVEIEALVAVEATAPLPPTPGDYRTVLETRAGELATARDGVVAVLGTGTTSLATLLGEIGAAVTDLERFDTQRLELERDEAEIARYGEDLYALAQGMVDEADERIATAADALTEYVAAASALERETSFTTAAHALMGEDFLVVPEFWLRDRQAQELRNAYDGRAALLDHVTGTLGIDFPEDEWLYGVARVRAPMRRWEAATMLAGALSQRELALEPMQLPHRAGDSWMALPFPETLELDTDRLLYTAHFSSPFDTDVRQCGLMLDEWTEIIPATDETTGISFHYDRPNSEPPQVMLLATPPHLNGRWEWADLVDTLHETLQMAKSRAVEPDHLAGTSYARFVPATISAATRSPITIGLNYAVANDVYQFIPIRSFDA
;
A
#
# COMPACT_ATOMS: atom_id res chain seq x y z
N LEU A 1 -6.45 5.08 8.66
CA LEU A 1 -5.31 4.14 8.63
C LEU A 1 -5.77 2.74 8.23
N TYR A 2 -6.71 2.11 8.94
CA TYR A 2 -7.20 0.76 8.56
C TYR A 2 -7.94 0.70 7.20
N LEU A 3 -8.63 1.78 6.78
CA LEU A 3 -9.26 1.87 5.43
C LEU A 3 -8.30 2.24 4.29
N LEU A 4 -7.11 2.78 4.61
CA LEU A 4 -6.17 3.27 3.62
C LEU A 4 -5.05 2.25 3.51
N ASP A 5 -5.11 1.41 2.47
CA ASP A 5 -4.00 0.55 2.07
C ASP A 5 -3.41 1.11 0.77
N ALA A 6 -2.21 1.69 0.88
CA ALA A 6 -1.52 2.28 -0.27
C ALA A 6 -0.88 1.23 -1.19
N GLU A 7 -0.77 -0.03 -0.73
CA GLU A 7 -0.22 -1.15 -1.49
C GLU A 7 -1.32 -2.06 -2.06
N GLY A 8 -2.54 -1.98 -1.53
CA GLY A 8 -3.71 -2.74 -1.98
C GLY A 8 -4.48 -2.07 -3.12
N ASP A 9 -4.55 -2.74 -4.27
CA ASP A 9 -5.26 -2.26 -5.47
C ASP A 9 -6.72 -1.84 -5.18
N GLN A 10 -7.43 -2.59 -4.33
CA GLN A 10 -8.83 -2.32 -4.00
C GLN A 10 -9.00 -1.04 -3.16
N ALA A 11 -8.12 -0.80 -2.18
CA ALA A 11 -8.20 0.39 -1.34
C ALA A 11 -7.78 1.66 -2.10
N MET A 12 -6.78 1.54 -2.99
CA MET A 12 -6.42 2.62 -3.92
C MET A 12 -7.56 2.92 -4.89
N THR A 13 -8.23 1.89 -5.42
CA THR A 13 -9.42 2.07 -6.26
C THR A 13 -10.54 2.79 -5.48
N ALA A 14 -10.79 2.41 -4.22
CA ALA A 14 -11.80 3.08 -3.40
C ALA A 14 -11.46 4.55 -3.09
N LEU A 15 -10.18 4.87 -2.88
CA LEU A 15 -9.72 6.25 -2.74
C LEU A 15 -9.94 7.04 -4.04
N ASP A 16 -9.58 6.45 -5.19
CA ASP A 16 -9.73 7.06 -6.50
C ASP A 16 -11.19 7.33 -6.82
N ASP A 17 -12.08 6.38 -6.52
CA ASP A 17 -13.53 6.52 -6.69
C ASP A 17 -14.07 7.70 -5.87
N ARG A 18 -13.59 7.88 -4.63
CA ARG A 18 -13.97 9.02 -3.79
C ARG A 18 -13.45 10.35 -4.34
N ILE A 19 -12.22 10.37 -4.84
CA ILE A 19 -11.64 11.55 -5.49
C ILE A 19 -12.44 11.89 -6.75
N LEU A 20 -12.76 10.90 -7.58
CA LEU A 20 -13.55 11.06 -8.79
C LEU A 20 -14.95 11.59 -8.46
N LEU A 21 -15.65 11.01 -7.49
CA LEU A 21 -16.96 11.47 -7.05
C LEU A 21 -16.91 12.93 -6.58
N HIS A 22 -15.91 13.30 -5.78
CA HIS A 22 -15.75 14.67 -5.29
C HIS A 22 -15.46 15.65 -6.42
N VAL A 23 -14.57 15.31 -7.35
CA VAL A 23 -14.11 16.19 -8.43
C VAL A 23 -15.15 16.35 -9.53
N LEU A 24 -15.86 15.27 -9.88
CA LEU A 24 -16.85 15.25 -10.96
C LEU A 24 -18.20 15.84 -10.56
N ASN A 25 -18.43 16.10 -9.26
CA ASN A 25 -19.67 16.71 -8.81
C ASN A 25 -19.93 18.06 -9.52
N GLY A 26 -21.04 18.15 -10.24
CA GLY A 26 -21.43 19.33 -11.02
C GLY A 26 -20.61 19.57 -12.29
N ARG A 27 -19.75 18.65 -12.72
CA ARG A 27 -18.97 18.75 -13.97
C ARG A 27 -19.54 17.83 -15.05
N ARG A 28 -19.29 18.18 -16.32
CA ARG A 28 -19.66 17.32 -17.45
C ARG A 28 -18.99 15.93 -17.33
N PRO A 29 -19.71 14.83 -17.57
CA PRO A 29 -19.17 13.48 -17.43
C PRO A 29 -17.95 13.17 -18.30
N ASP A 30 -17.80 13.81 -19.46
CA ASP A 30 -16.65 13.61 -20.36
C ASP A 30 -15.35 14.29 -19.90
N THR A 31 -15.42 15.11 -18.84
CA THR A 31 -14.28 15.82 -18.24
C THR A 31 -13.17 14.84 -17.90
N GLU A 32 -11.97 15.09 -18.41
CA GLU A 32 -10.80 14.27 -18.10
C GLU A 32 -10.26 14.64 -16.71
N VAL A 33 -10.34 13.68 -15.77
CA VAL A 33 -9.70 13.80 -14.46
C VAL A 33 -8.37 13.06 -14.51
N ARG A 34 -7.30 13.73 -14.08
CA ARG A 34 -5.97 13.13 -13.89
C ARG A 34 -5.55 13.32 -12.44
N ILE A 35 -5.40 12.22 -11.71
CA ILE A 35 -4.89 12.24 -10.34
C ILE A 35 -3.36 12.19 -10.40
N ARG A 36 -2.69 13.15 -9.74
CA ARG A 36 -1.22 13.24 -9.70
C ARG A 36 -0.73 13.11 -8.26
N TYR A 37 -0.60 11.88 -7.76
CA TYR A 37 -0.24 11.61 -6.36
C TYR A 37 1.10 12.20 -5.92
N THR A 38 2.05 12.36 -6.85
CA THR A 38 3.43 12.81 -6.58
C THR A 38 3.65 14.30 -6.83
N HIS A 39 2.63 15.03 -7.32
CA HIS A 39 2.78 16.44 -7.58
C HIS A 39 2.83 17.21 -6.27
N ARG A 40 3.96 17.87 -6.01
CA ARG A 40 4.16 18.66 -4.79
C ARG A 40 3.21 19.85 -4.77
N LEU A 41 2.47 19.97 -3.67
CA LEU A 41 1.54 21.07 -3.44
C LEU A 41 2.24 22.25 -2.75
N ALA A 42 1.63 23.44 -2.84
CA ALA A 42 2.12 24.60 -2.11
C ALA A 42 1.90 24.41 -0.60
N HIS A 43 2.91 24.77 0.20
CA HIS A 43 2.83 24.73 1.65
C HIS A 43 1.61 25.54 2.16
N PRO A 44 0.83 25.04 3.14
CA PRO A 44 1.10 23.89 4.02
C PRO A 44 0.57 22.54 3.53
N MET A 45 0.10 22.43 2.28
CA MET A 45 -0.44 21.17 1.76
C MET A 45 0.67 20.17 1.42
N VAL A 46 0.41 18.90 1.67
CA VAL A 46 1.28 17.77 1.30
C VAL A 46 0.59 16.88 0.28
N SER A 47 1.39 16.28 -0.61
CA SER A 47 0.89 15.32 -1.59
C SER A 47 0.49 13.98 -0.94
N LEU A 48 -0.36 13.21 -1.61
CA LEU A 48 -0.72 11.86 -1.17
C LEU A 48 0.51 10.93 -1.13
N PHE A 49 1.50 11.16 -1.99
CA PHE A 49 2.78 10.44 -1.94
C PHE A 49 3.57 10.74 -0.66
N GLU A 50 3.69 12.02 -0.29
CA GLU A 50 4.35 12.44 0.95
C GLU A 50 3.62 11.92 2.19
N ALA A 51 2.28 12.04 2.22
CA ALA A 51 1.45 11.47 3.29
C ALA A 51 1.52 9.93 3.31
N GLY A 52 1.63 9.30 2.15
CA GLY A 52 1.73 7.85 1.97
C GLY A 52 2.95 7.27 2.67
N ALA A 53 4.07 7.98 2.69
CA ALA A 53 5.26 7.57 3.45
C ALA A 53 4.95 7.45 4.95
N LEU A 54 4.26 8.43 5.54
CA LEU A 54 3.87 8.38 6.95
C LEU A 54 2.81 7.29 7.20
N ILE A 55 1.85 7.15 6.30
CA ILE A 55 0.82 6.09 6.39
C ILE A 55 1.46 4.69 6.33
N GLY A 56 2.48 4.49 5.49
CA GLY A 56 3.21 3.23 5.35
C GLY A 56 3.96 2.81 6.62
N GLU A 57 4.32 3.76 7.49
CA GLU A 57 4.89 3.46 8.81
C GLU A 57 3.81 3.26 9.87
N LEU A 58 2.80 4.13 9.90
CA LEU A 58 1.73 4.09 10.91
C LEU A 58 0.78 2.90 10.75
N ARG A 59 0.43 2.49 9.53
CA ARG A 59 -0.54 1.40 9.30
C ARG A 59 -0.03 0.06 9.83
N PRO A 60 1.17 -0.43 9.45
CA PRO A 60 1.66 -1.70 9.97
C PRO A 60 1.95 -1.65 11.46
N MET A 61 2.33 -0.49 11.99
CA MET A 61 2.46 -0.29 13.43
C MET A 61 1.11 -0.45 14.13
N LEU A 62 0.05 0.18 13.62
CA LEU A 62 -1.31 0.01 14.15
C LEU A 62 -1.77 -1.45 14.08
N LEU A 63 -1.72 -2.07 12.89
CA LEU A 63 -2.24 -3.42 12.66
C LEU A 63 -1.41 -4.53 13.32
N GLY A 64 -0.11 -4.29 13.54
CA GLY A 64 0.79 -5.23 14.23
C GLY A 64 0.78 -5.10 15.75
N SER A 65 0.14 -4.07 16.30
CA SER A 65 0.09 -3.83 17.75
C SER A 65 -1.09 -4.55 18.39
N ARG A 66 -0.91 -4.98 19.63
CA ARG A 66 -2.02 -5.45 20.48
C ARG A 66 -2.52 -4.32 21.39
N PRO A 67 -3.79 -4.32 21.80
CA PRO A 67 -4.26 -3.38 22.81
C PRO A 67 -3.53 -3.56 24.14
N LEU A 68 -3.30 -2.45 24.82
CA LEU A 68 -2.70 -2.41 26.14
C LEU A 68 -3.66 -2.97 27.19
N ARG A 69 -3.11 -3.69 28.18
CA ARG A 69 -3.84 -4.25 29.32
C ARG A 69 -3.32 -3.65 30.61
N SER A 70 -4.16 -3.64 31.66
CA SER A 70 -3.75 -3.20 33.00
C SER A 70 -2.54 -3.98 33.55
N SER A 71 -2.38 -5.25 33.16
CA SER A 71 -1.23 -6.09 33.52
C SER A 71 0.09 -5.66 32.88
N ASP A 72 0.06 -4.97 31.74
CA ASP A 72 1.27 -4.51 31.05
C ASP A 72 1.93 -3.33 31.80
N LEU A 73 1.22 -2.75 32.76
CA LEU A 73 1.64 -1.62 33.58
C LEU A 73 2.03 -2.05 35.00
N ALA A 74 2.36 -3.32 35.20
CA ALA A 74 2.77 -3.89 36.47
C ALA A 74 3.92 -4.89 36.27
N LEU A 75 4.74 -5.07 37.31
CA LEU A 75 5.79 -6.09 37.28
C LEU A 75 5.17 -7.49 37.22
N PRO A 76 5.80 -8.47 36.55
CA PRO A 76 5.25 -9.83 36.39
C PRO A 76 4.87 -10.52 37.71
N ASN A 77 5.59 -10.22 38.79
CA ASN A 77 5.35 -10.77 40.13
C ASN A 77 4.26 -10.00 40.93
N GLU A 78 3.82 -8.84 40.46
CA GLU A 78 2.76 -8.02 41.07
C GLU A 78 1.40 -8.20 40.38
N VAL A 79 1.38 -8.82 39.19
CA VAL A 79 0.15 -9.14 38.47
C VAL A 79 -0.57 -10.29 39.18
N ASP A 80 -1.59 -9.97 39.96
CA ASP A 80 -2.65 -10.92 40.32
C ASP A 80 -3.64 -11.05 39.15
N PRO A 81 -3.64 -12.18 38.40
CA PRO A 81 -4.50 -12.35 37.23
C PRO A 81 -5.99 -12.39 37.61
N ALA A 82 -6.33 -12.81 38.83
CA ALA A 82 -7.72 -12.91 39.29
C ALA A 82 -8.29 -11.55 39.72
N GLY A 83 -7.44 -10.63 40.13
CA GLY A 83 -7.81 -9.29 40.59
C GLY A 83 -7.51 -8.15 39.60
N ALA A 84 -6.98 -8.43 38.41
CA ALA A 84 -6.71 -7.42 37.39
C ALA A 84 -8.03 -6.79 36.88
N PRO A 85 -8.15 -5.46 36.83
CA PRO A 85 -9.31 -4.82 36.22
C PRO A 85 -9.47 -5.29 34.78
N LEU A 86 -10.65 -5.79 34.46
CA LEU A 86 -10.97 -6.30 33.13
C LEU A 86 -11.09 -5.13 32.13
N PRO A 87 -10.75 -5.36 30.86
CA PRO A 87 -11.04 -4.41 29.79
C PRO A 87 -12.55 -4.15 29.71
N GLU A 88 -12.90 -2.89 29.49
CA GLU A 88 -14.25 -2.40 29.29
C GLU A 88 -14.42 -2.01 27.82
N TYR A 89 -15.38 -2.66 27.17
CA TYR A 89 -15.78 -2.36 25.81
C TYR A 89 -16.99 -1.42 25.84
N GLN A 90 -17.15 -0.62 24.78
CA GLN A 90 -18.18 0.41 24.69
C GLN A 90 -19.22 0.06 23.59
N PRO A 91 -20.20 -0.83 23.86
CA PRO A 91 -21.24 -1.22 22.88
C PRO A 91 -21.93 -0.04 22.21
N ALA A 92 -22.16 1.04 22.96
CA ALA A 92 -22.79 2.26 22.44
C ALA A 92 -22.06 2.86 21.23
N ARG A 93 -20.73 2.68 21.11
CA ARG A 93 -19.97 3.15 19.94
C ARG A 93 -20.33 2.36 18.68
N LEU A 94 -20.51 1.04 18.80
CA LEU A 94 -20.93 0.18 17.68
C LEU A 94 -22.40 0.38 17.35
N THR A 95 -23.26 0.55 18.37
CA THR A 95 -24.67 0.92 18.16
C THR A 95 -24.79 2.24 17.41
N HIS A 96 -23.99 3.26 17.75
CA HIS A 96 -23.99 4.53 17.02
C HIS A 96 -23.59 4.37 15.55
N VAL A 97 -22.66 3.47 15.23
CA VAL A 97 -22.31 3.16 13.83
C VAL A 97 -23.47 2.49 13.11
N ALA A 98 -24.08 1.46 13.71
CA ALA A 98 -25.23 0.78 13.15
C ALA A 98 -26.43 1.73 12.95
N ASP A 99 -26.70 2.60 13.92
CA ASP A 99 -27.74 3.63 13.86
C ASP A 99 -27.45 4.63 12.73
N ALA A 100 -26.19 5.03 12.53
CA ALA A 100 -25.82 5.93 11.43
C ALA A 100 -26.03 5.30 10.04
N ILE A 101 -25.81 3.98 9.92
CA ILE A 101 -26.08 3.24 8.67
C ILE A 101 -27.59 3.11 8.43
N THR A 102 -28.36 2.81 9.48
CA THR A 102 -29.80 2.49 9.42
C THR A 102 -30.73 3.67 9.65
N ALA A 103 -30.19 4.87 9.90
CA ALA A 103 -30.97 6.07 10.18
C ALA A 103 -31.97 6.36 9.06
N ALA A 104 -33.11 6.96 9.45
CA ALA A 104 -34.09 7.45 8.49
C ALA A 104 -33.45 8.53 7.58
N GLY A 105 -33.55 8.36 6.27
CA GLY A 105 -32.85 9.17 5.26
C GLY A 105 -31.34 8.91 5.18
N GLY A 106 -30.85 7.86 5.85
CA GLY A 106 -29.46 7.43 5.84
C GLY A 106 -29.04 6.71 4.55
N PRO A 107 -27.77 6.29 4.46
CA PRO A 107 -27.24 5.67 3.25
C PRO A 107 -27.92 4.36 2.87
N LEU A 108 -28.27 3.51 3.86
CA LEU A 108 -28.93 2.23 3.58
C LEU A 108 -30.35 2.41 3.04
N GLU A 109 -31.13 3.32 3.64
CA GLU A 109 -32.48 3.63 3.13
C GLU A 109 -32.45 4.28 1.75
N ALA A 110 -31.45 5.12 1.47
CA ALA A 110 -31.26 5.69 0.13
C ALA A 110 -30.97 4.60 -0.93
N LEU A 111 -30.13 3.61 -0.62
CA LEU A 111 -29.88 2.47 -1.52
C LEU A 111 -31.13 1.60 -1.71
N ARG A 112 -31.86 1.32 -0.64
CA ARG A 112 -33.15 0.61 -0.71
C ARG A 112 -34.15 1.35 -1.58
N THR A 113 -34.28 2.65 -1.40
CA THR A 113 -35.18 3.49 -2.20
C THR A 113 -34.82 3.40 -3.69
N VAL A 114 -33.53 3.41 -4.03
CA VAL A 114 -33.09 3.22 -5.42
C VAL A 114 -33.46 1.83 -5.94
N ALA A 115 -33.23 0.77 -5.15
CA ALA A 115 -33.57 -0.60 -5.53
C ALA A 115 -35.10 -0.78 -5.72
N ASP A 116 -35.90 -0.32 -4.76
CA ASP A 116 -37.36 -0.42 -4.75
C ASP A 116 -37.99 0.36 -5.92
N GLU A 117 -37.44 1.52 -6.29
CA GLU A 117 -37.91 2.29 -7.44
C GLU A 117 -37.52 1.66 -8.78
N LEU A 118 -36.36 1.00 -8.86
CA LEU A 118 -35.87 0.36 -10.08
C LEU A 118 -36.50 -1.01 -10.33
N GLU A 119 -36.75 -1.81 -9.30
CA GLU A 119 -37.27 -3.18 -9.39
C GLU A 119 -38.45 -3.33 -10.38
N PRO A 120 -39.58 -2.61 -10.22
CA PRO A 120 -40.71 -2.76 -11.14
C PRO A 120 -40.43 -2.27 -12.55
N LEU A 121 -39.40 -1.44 -12.75
CA LEU A 121 -39.02 -0.91 -14.06
C LEU A 121 -38.13 -1.90 -14.82
N VAL A 122 -37.18 -2.53 -14.12
CA VAL A 122 -36.21 -3.47 -14.70
C VAL A 122 -36.80 -4.85 -15.00
N ASP A 123 -37.92 -5.22 -14.37
CA ASP A 123 -38.66 -6.44 -14.73
C ASP A 123 -39.18 -6.42 -16.18
N GLU A 124 -39.48 -5.23 -16.69
CA GLU A 124 -40.02 -5.01 -18.04
C GLU A 124 -39.29 -3.83 -18.73
N VAL A 125 -37.96 -3.95 -18.88
CA VAL A 125 -37.08 -2.87 -19.41
C VAL A 125 -37.59 -2.26 -20.71
N ASP A 126 -38.05 -3.08 -21.64
CA ASP A 126 -38.52 -2.60 -22.94
C ASP A 126 -39.80 -1.76 -22.84
N LEU A 127 -40.73 -2.15 -21.95
CA LEU A 127 -41.97 -1.41 -21.70
C LEU A 127 -41.70 -0.10 -20.96
N ASN A 128 -40.75 -0.12 -20.03
CA ASN A 128 -40.43 0.99 -19.14
C ASN A 128 -39.27 1.86 -19.61
N ARG A 129 -38.78 1.66 -20.84
CA ARG A 129 -37.59 2.33 -21.39
C ARG A 129 -37.57 3.84 -21.18
N ALA A 130 -38.68 4.53 -21.47
CA ALA A 130 -38.77 5.98 -21.32
C ALA A 130 -38.61 6.44 -19.87
N ALA A 131 -39.20 5.71 -18.91
CA ALA A 131 -39.07 5.99 -17.49
C ALA A 131 -37.64 5.71 -16.99
N LEU A 132 -37.04 4.60 -17.44
CA LEU A 132 -35.67 4.23 -17.11
C LEU A 132 -34.66 5.29 -17.61
N VAL A 133 -34.78 5.71 -18.87
CA VAL A 133 -33.92 6.77 -19.43
C VAL A 133 -34.09 8.08 -18.66
N ALA A 134 -35.32 8.49 -18.36
CA ALA A 134 -35.60 9.76 -17.67
C ALA A 134 -35.08 9.78 -16.22
N GLY A 135 -35.14 8.65 -15.51
CA GLY A 135 -34.76 8.58 -14.09
C GLY A 135 -33.30 8.19 -13.82
N LEU A 136 -32.59 7.59 -14.78
CA LEU A 136 -31.27 6.97 -14.53
C LEU A 136 -30.24 7.90 -13.89
N ASP A 137 -30.15 9.14 -14.35
CA ASP A 137 -29.20 10.10 -13.81
C ASP A 137 -29.41 10.38 -12.31
N ASP A 138 -30.67 10.41 -11.87
CA ASP A 138 -31.04 10.66 -10.48
C ASP A 138 -30.78 9.42 -9.60
N TRP A 139 -31.12 8.22 -10.08
CA TRP A 139 -30.76 6.97 -9.39
C TRP A 139 -29.25 6.81 -9.27
N ILE A 140 -28.49 7.10 -10.33
CA ILE A 140 -27.01 7.11 -10.28
C ILE A 140 -26.53 8.07 -9.19
N ALA A 141 -27.05 9.30 -9.14
CA ALA A 141 -26.62 10.31 -8.17
C ALA A 141 -26.89 9.89 -6.72
N ARG A 142 -28.09 9.33 -6.46
CA ARG A 142 -28.46 8.79 -5.13
C ARG A 142 -27.60 7.58 -4.76
N PHE A 143 -27.43 6.64 -5.68
CA PHE A 143 -26.60 5.44 -5.49
C PHE A 143 -25.16 5.82 -5.14
N VAL A 144 -24.48 6.62 -5.96
CA VAL A 144 -23.05 6.93 -5.73
C VAL A 144 -22.82 7.67 -4.41
N THR A 145 -23.75 8.53 -4.01
CA THR A 145 -23.69 9.27 -2.75
C THR A 145 -23.85 8.33 -1.55
N ALA A 146 -24.86 7.46 -1.61
CA ALA A 146 -25.15 6.51 -0.54
C ALA A 146 -24.04 5.44 -0.42
N ALA A 147 -23.62 4.86 -1.54
CA ALA A 147 -22.53 3.89 -1.61
C ALA A 147 -21.20 4.46 -1.10
N ALA A 148 -20.84 5.69 -1.47
CA ALA A 148 -19.61 6.32 -0.99
C ALA A 148 -19.63 6.59 0.53
N THR A 149 -20.80 6.95 1.06
CA THR A 149 -21.01 7.14 2.51
C THR A 149 -20.88 5.82 3.25
N LEU A 150 -21.54 4.77 2.76
CA LEU A 150 -21.49 3.43 3.35
C LEU A 150 -20.07 2.83 3.29
N GLY A 151 -19.29 3.15 2.25
CA GLY A 151 -17.89 2.74 2.17
C GLY A 151 -16.99 3.28 3.29
N THR A 152 -17.44 4.28 4.08
CA THR A 152 -16.69 4.77 5.24
C THR A 152 -16.75 3.82 6.44
N THR A 153 -17.71 2.89 6.46
CA THR A 153 -17.85 1.84 7.48
C THR A 153 -17.29 0.49 6.99
N GLY A 154 -16.34 0.51 6.05
CA GLY A 154 -15.71 -0.72 5.56
C GLY A 154 -16.60 -1.60 4.66
N VAL A 155 -17.78 -1.14 4.21
CA VAL A 155 -18.54 -1.77 3.12
C VAL A 155 -17.84 -1.43 1.81
N THR A 156 -16.94 -2.29 1.37
CA THR A 156 -16.01 -2.00 0.27
C THR A 156 -16.49 -2.54 -1.07
N ARG A 157 -17.77 -2.91 -1.20
CA ARG A 157 -18.33 -3.34 -2.50
C ARG A 157 -18.15 -2.21 -3.51
N GLY A 158 -17.13 -2.37 -4.35
CA GLY A 158 -16.75 -1.43 -5.38
C GLY A 158 -17.87 -1.30 -6.41
N GLY A 159 -18.03 -0.11 -6.96
CA GLY A 159 -19.08 0.15 -7.93
C GLY A 159 -19.24 1.62 -8.29
N VAL A 160 -18.91 2.54 -7.38
CA VAL A 160 -18.99 3.99 -7.63
C VAL A 160 -18.14 4.39 -8.84
N GLY A 161 -16.87 3.96 -8.91
CA GLY A 161 -16.00 4.23 -10.04
C GLY A 161 -16.51 3.64 -11.35
N ALA A 162 -17.01 2.40 -11.32
CA ALA A 162 -17.56 1.73 -12.48
C ALA A 162 -18.81 2.45 -13.02
N VAL A 163 -19.71 2.90 -12.14
CA VAL A 163 -20.90 3.68 -12.51
C VAL A 163 -20.52 5.03 -13.13
N LEU A 164 -19.57 5.74 -12.52
CA LEU A 164 -19.08 7.01 -13.06
C LEU A 164 -18.35 6.82 -14.41
N ALA A 165 -17.57 5.75 -14.55
CA ALA A 165 -16.87 5.41 -15.78
C ALA A 165 -17.86 5.05 -16.90
N TRP A 166 -18.86 4.22 -16.61
CA TRP A 166 -19.93 3.88 -17.56
C TRP A 166 -20.66 5.14 -18.04
N LYS A 167 -21.07 6.02 -17.11
CA LYS A 167 -21.76 7.27 -17.45
C LYS A 167 -20.90 8.16 -18.35
N ARG A 168 -19.59 8.25 -18.07
CA ARG A 168 -18.62 8.98 -18.89
C ARG A 168 -18.48 8.38 -20.29
N GLU A 169 -18.38 7.07 -20.41
CA GLU A 169 -18.29 6.38 -21.68
C GLU A 169 -19.55 6.60 -22.53
N ARG A 170 -20.74 6.44 -21.94
CA ARG A 170 -22.02 6.70 -22.62
C ARG A 170 -22.14 8.14 -23.09
N TYR A 171 -21.80 9.10 -22.23
CA TYR A 171 -21.84 10.51 -22.57
C TYR A 171 -20.88 10.84 -23.74
N ARG A 172 -19.67 10.27 -23.74
CA ARG A 172 -18.70 10.42 -24.83
C ARG A 172 -19.18 9.78 -26.13
N ALA A 173 -19.82 8.62 -26.08
CA ALA A 173 -20.37 7.95 -27.25
C ALA A 173 -21.44 8.83 -27.91
N LEU A 174 -22.36 9.38 -27.13
CA LEU A 174 -23.38 10.32 -27.62
C LEU A 174 -22.76 11.56 -28.29
N LEU A 175 -21.77 12.19 -27.65
CA LEU A 175 -21.07 13.32 -28.26
C LEU A 175 -20.28 12.94 -29.52
N ALA A 176 -19.71 11.74 -29.58
CA ALA A 176 -19.01 11.26 -30.77
C ALA A 176 -19.97 11.08 -31.96
N THR A 177 -21.18 10.59 -31.70
CA THR A 177 -22.27 10.49 -32.69
C THR A 177 -22.63 11.87 -33.25
N VAL A 178 -22.83 12.86 -32.38
CA VAL A 178 -23.10 14.27 -32.77
C VAL A 178 -21.93 14.85 -33.58
N HIS A 179 -20.70 14.61 -33.13
CA HIS A 179 -19.50 15.11 -33.80
C HIS A 179 -19.35 14.51 -35.21
N GLY A 180 -19.61 13.21 -35.37
CA GLY A 180 -19.59 12.53 -36.67
C GLY A 180 -20.64 13.08 -37.64
N LEU A 181 -21.86 13.32 -37.18
CA LEU A 181 -22.93 13.93 -37.98
C LEU A 181 -22.54 15.35 -38.44
N ALA A 182 -22.07 16.20 -37.51
CA ALA A 182 -21.63 17.55 -37.83
C ALA A 182 -20.46 17.58 -38.82
N GLY A 183 -19.51 16.65 -38.68
CA GLY A 183 -18.38 16.48 -39.59
C GLY A 183 -18.84 16.12 -41.01
N ARG A 184 -19.75 15.15 -41.14
CA ARG A 184 -20.30 14.71 -42.43
C ARG A 184 -21.07 15.83 -43.15
N TRP A 185 -21.88 16.60 -42.42
CA TRP A 185 -22.61 17.73 -43.01
C TRP A 185 -21.68 18.88 -43.41
N ARG A 186 -20.60 19.11 -42.64
CA ARG A 186 -19.56 20.06 -43.03
C ARG A 186 -18.88 19.65 -44.33
N GLU A 187 -18.47 18.38 -44.46
CA GLU A 187 -17.83 17.87 -45.69
C GLU A 187 -18.73 18.03 -46.92
N ARG A 188 -20.04 17.82 -46.76
CA ARG A 188 -21.03 18.05 -47.82
C ARG A 188 -21.17 19.51 -48.22
N LEU A 189 -21.19 20.43 -47.25
CA LEU A 189 -21.21 21.87 -47.50
C LEU A 189 -19.93 22.36 -48.18
N ASP A 190 -18.77 21.82 -47.79
CA ASP A 190 -17.48 22.13 -48.42
C ASP A 190 -17.44 21.63 -49.87
N ALA A 191 -17.94 20.41 -50.13
CA ALA A 191 -18.08 19.85 -51.47
C ALA A 191 -19.06 20.67 -52.33
N PHE A 192 -20.18 21.10 -51.75
CA PHE A 192 -21.16 21.96 -52.42
C PHE A 192 -20.51 23.28 -52.85
N ALA A 193 -19.79 23.94 -51.94
CA ALA A 193 -19.11 25.20 -52.24
C ALA A 193 -18.06 25.04 -53.37
N ALA A 194 -17.33 23.92 -53.37
CA ALA A 194 -16.37 23.60 -54.42
C ALA A 194 -17.03 23.39 -55.79
N GLN A 195 -18.10 22.59 -55.87
CA GLN A 195 -18.79 22.33 -57.14
C GLN A 195 -19.55 23.56 -57.66
N VAL A 196 -20.10 24.40 -56.78
CA VAL A 196 -20.69 25.69 -57.19
C VAL A 196 -19.61 26.61 -57.78
N ALA A 197 -18.40 26.64 -57.22
CA ALA A 197 -17.30 27.42 -57.79
C ALA A 197 -16.88 26.91 -59.19
N GLU A 198 -16.90 25.59 -59.42
CA GLU A 198 -16.69 25.02 -60.75
C GLU A 198 -17.81 25.39 -61.72
N TYR A 199 -19.07 25.35 -61.28
CA TYR A 199 -20.23 25.78 -62.06
C TYR A 199 -20.14 27.26 -62.46
N ASP A 200 -19.74 28.12 -61.52
CA ASP A 200 -19.59 29.57 -61.75
C ASP A 200 -18.44 29.89 -62.73
N ALA A 201 -17.46 28.98 -62.87
CA ALA A 201 -16.35 29.10 -63.81
C ALA A 201 -16.65 28.57 -65.22
N LEU A 202 -17.85 28.02 -65.48
CA LEU A 202 -18.21 27.46 -66.79
C LEU A 202 -18.20 28.53 -67.89
N PRO A 203 -17.76 28.19 -69.12
CA PRO A 203 -17.83 29.08 -70.27
C PRO A 203 -19.25 29.61 -70.52
N LEU A 204 -19.33 30.84 -71.08
CA LEU A 204 -20.62 31.46 -71.44
C LEU A 204 -21.37 30.70 -72.55
N GLU A 205 -20.67 29.85 -73.31
CA GLU A 205 -21.25 29.05 -74.40
C GLU A 205 -21.80 27.69 -73.93
N THR A 206 -21.62 27.32 -72.64
CA THR A 206 -22.17 26.07 -72.08
C THR A 206 -23.70 26.12 -72.13
N THR A 207 -24.33 25.08 -72.68
CA THR A 207 -25.78 25.00 -72.85
C THR A 207 -26.51 24.93 -71.50
N ASP A 208 -27.77 25.37 -71.48
CA ASP A 208 -28.61 25.33 -70.28
C ASP A 208 -28.85 23.88 -69.83
N GLU A 209 -28.96 22.93 -70.76
CA GLU A 209 -29.06 21.50 -70.42
C GLU A 209 -27.86 21.01 -69.60
N ALA A 210 -26.64 21.33 -70.01
CA ALA A 210 -25.42 20.93 -69.29
C ALA A 210 -25.30 21.65 -67.94
N ARG A 211 -25.78 22.91 -67.85
CA ARG A 211 -25.85 23.64 -66.57
C ARG A 211 -26.85 23.01 -65.61
N PHE A 212 -28.01 22.57 -66.09
CA PHE A 212 -29.00 21.86 -65.28
C PHE A 212 -28.48 20.51 -64.78
N GLU A 213 -27.82 19.71 -65.63
CA GLU A 213 -27.23 18.42 -65.21
C GLU A 213 -26.26 18.60 -64.05
N MET A 214 -25.34 19.57 -64.14
CA MET A 214 -24.40 19.85 -63.05
C MET A 214 -25.10 20.33 -61.77
N LEU A 215 -26.13 21.18 -61.87
CA LEU A 215 -26.88 21.65 -60.70
C LEU A 215 -27.69 20.53 -60.03
N VAL A 216 -28.18 19.55 -60.79
CA VAL A 216 -28.85 18.36 -60.22
C VAL A 216 -27.85 17.51 -59.42
N GLU A 217 -26.62 17.35 -59.91
CA GLU A 217 -25.56 16.65 -59.16
C GLU A 217 -25.18 17.41 -57.87
N ILE A 218 -25.06 18.73 -57.95
CA ILE A 218 -24.78 19.61 -56.80
C ILE A 218 -25.90 19.54 -55.76
N GLU A 219 -27.17 19.44 -56.18
CA GLU A 219 -28.32 19.38 -55.28
C GLU A 219 -28.24 18.20 -54.30
N ALA A 220 -27.76 17.04 -54.76
CA ALA A 220 -27.64 15.83 -53.94
C ALA A 220 -26.72 16.02 -52.71
N LEU A 221 -25.84 17.04 -52.73
CA LEU A 221 -24.98 17.37 -51.60
C LEU A 221 -25.73 18.08 -50.47
N VAL A 222 -26.82 18.80 -50.76
CA VAL A 222 -27.51 19.67 -49.78
C VAL A 222 -28.95 19.27 -49.50
N ALA A 223 -29.54 18.37 -50.30
CA ALA A 223 -30.91 17.89 -50.07
C ALA A 223 -31.07 16.42 -50.50
N VAL A 224 -31.97 15.72 -49.80
CA VAL A 224 -32.38 14.35 -50.16
C VAL A 224 -33.46 14.35 -51.25
N GLU A 225 -34.44 15.25 -51.13
CA GLU A 225 -35.52 15.39 -52.13
C GLU A 225 -35.12 16.35 -53.24
N ALA A 226 -35.09 15.86 -54.48
CA ALA A 226 -34.78 16.68 -55.66
C ALA A 226 -35.83 17.79 -55.89
N THR A 227 -35.41 18.95 -56.40
CA THR A 227 -36.32 20.05 -56.74
C THR A 227 -37.20 19.68 -57.94
N ALA A 228 -38.51 19.60 -57.73
CA ALA A 228 -39.49 19.33 -58.77
C ALA A 228 -40.76 20.20 -58.62
N PRO A 229 -41.25 20.87 -59.69
CA PRO A 229 -40.66 20.98 -61.03
C PRO A 229 -39.35 21.80 -61.04
N LEU A 230 -38.50 21.57 -62.04
CA LEU A 230 -37.27 22.35 -62.20
C LEU A 230 -37.59 23.84 -62.38
N PRO A 231 -36.78 24.75 -61.79
CA PRO A 231 -36.94 26.19 -61.98
C PRO A 231 -36.78 26.62 -63.45
N PRO A 232 -37.29 27.81 -63.84
CA PRO A 232 -37.33 28.23 -65.24
C PRO A 232 -35.96 28.45 -65.88
N THR A 233 -34.92 28.74 -65.09
CA THR A 233 -33.56 28.97 -65.58
C THR A 233 -32.51 28.31 -64.65
N PRO A 234 -31.30 27.99 -65.15
CA PRO A 234 -30.20 27.51 -64.29
C PRO A 234 -29.83 28.50 -63.17
N GLY A 235 -29.97 29.81 -63.40
CA GLY A 235 -29.73 30.84 -62.39
C GLY A 235 -30.74 30.81 -61.24
N ASP A 236 -32.02 30.59 -61.55
CA ASP A 236 -33.07 30.41 -60.54
C ASP A 236 -32.81 29.14 -59.71
N TYR A 237 -32.39 28.05 -60.38
CA TYR A 237 -32.09 26.80 -59.69
C TYR A 237 -30.86 26.91 -58.78
N ARG A 238 -29.79 27.58 -59.21
CA ARG A 238 -28.63 27.90 -58.34
C ARG A 238 -29.05 28.64 -57.08
N THR A 239 -29.97 29.61 -57.19
CA THR A 239 -30.47 30.38 -56.03
C THR A 239 -31.25 29.49 -55.04
N VAL A 240 -32.03 28.53 -55.55
CA VAL A 240 -32.70 27.51 -54.71
C VAL A 240 -31.68 26.65 -53.98
N LEU A 241 -30.62 26.23 -54.66
CA LEU A 241 -29.56 25.41 -54.05
C LEU A 241 -28.79 26.18 -52.97
N GLU A 242 -28.50 27.47 -53.16
CA GLU A 242 -27.89 28.31 -52.12
C GLU A 242 -28.77 28.41 -50.88
N THR A 243 -30.10 28.50 -51.06
CA THR A 243 -31.05 28.51 -49.93
C THR A 243 -30.98 27.18 -49.17
N ARG A 244 -31.01 26.05 -49.88
CA ARG A 244 -30.91 24.71 -49.28
C ARG A 244 -29.57 24.47 -48.56
N ALA A 245 -28.48 24.97 -49.13
CA ALA A 245 -27.17 24.95 -48.46
C ALA A 245 -27.17 25.77 -47.16
N GLY A 246 -27.83 26.93 -47.13
CA GLY A 246 -28.01 27.73 -45.92
C GLY A 246 -28.86 27.04 -44.85
N GLU A 247 -29.90 26.30 -45.25
CA GLU A 247 -30.70 25.48 -44.35
C GLU A 247 -29.90 24.33 -43.74
N LEU A 248 -29.10 23.61 -44.56
CA LEU A 248 -28.18 22.57 -44.07
C LEU A 248 -27.11 23.14 -43.13
N ALA A 249 -26.56 24.33 -43.45
CA ALA A 249 -25.61 25.00 -42.57
C ALA A 249 -26.22 25.36 -41.22
N THR A 250 -27.46 25.86 -41.21
CA THR A 250 -28.21 26.16 -39.99
C THR A 250 -28.49 24.90 -39.17
N ALA A 251 -28.92 23.82 -39.82
CA ALA A 251 -29.12 22.53 -39.17
C ALA A 251 -27.81 22.00 -38.56
N ARG A 252 -26.70 22.07 -39.31
CA ARG A 252 -25.37 21.69 -38.82
C ARG A 252 -24.95 22.51 -37.60
N ASP A 253 -25.18 23.82 -37.61
CA ASP A 253 -24.83 24.67 -36.47
C ASP A 253 -25.69 24.34 -35.23
N GLY A 254 -26.94 23.94 -35.44
CA GLY A 254 -27.80 23.37 -34.38
C GLY A 254 -27.21 22.09 -33.76
N VAL A 255 -26.75 21.15 -34.58
CA VAL A 255 -26.07 19.92 -34.12
C VAL A 255 -24.75 20.25 -33.40
N VAL A 256 -23.97 21.20 -33.93
CA VAL A 256 -22.71 21.65 -33.29
C VAL A 256 -22.96 22.30 -31.94
N ALA A 257 -24.08 23.02 -31.76
CA ALA A 257 -24.42 23.65 -30.48
C ALA A 257 -24.56 22.62 -29.33
N VAL A 258 -25.03 21.40 -29.63
CA VAL A 258 -25.14 20.31 -28.65
C VAL A 258 -23.76 19.91 -28.08
N LEU A 259 -22.68 19.99 -28.88
CA LEU A 259 -21.32 19.68 -28.39
C LEU A 259 -20.88 20.64 -27.26
N GLY A 260 -21.42 21.86 -27.25
CA GLY A 260 -21.19 22.88 -26.24
C GLY A 260 -22.09 22.80 -25.01
N THR A 261 -22.93 21.76 -24.89
CA THR A 261 -23.87 21.63 -23.77
C THR A 261 -23.18 21.64 -22.40
N GLY A 262 -23.85 22.23 -21.41
CA GLY A 262 -23.43 22.19 -20.01
C GLY A 262 -24.07 21.06 -19.21
N THR A 263 -24.96 20.27 -19.82
CA THR A 263 -25.71 19.25 -19.09
C THR A 263 -24.82 18.11 -18.60
N THR A 264 -25.12 17.62 -17.40
CA THR A 264 -24.48 16.43 -16.80
C THR A 264 -25.38 15.20 -16.88
N SER A 265 -26.57 15.33 -17.47
CA SER A 265 -27.57 14.27 -17.59
C SER A 265 -27.54 13.64 -18.99
N LEU A 266 -27.52 12.30 -19.02
CA LEU A 266 -27.66 11.53 -20.25
C LEU A 266 -29.05 11.72 -20.88
N ALA A 267 -30.11 11.73 -20.06
CA ALA A 267 -31.47 11.95 -20.53
C ALA A 267 -31.64 13.33 -21.19
N THR A 268 -31.08 14.36 -20.56
CA THR A 268 -31.11 15.72 -21.11
C THR A 268 -30.30 15.82 -22.39
N LEU A 269 -29.10 15.20 -22.43
CA LEU A 269 -28.28 15.18 -23.66
C LEU A 269 -29.01 14.47 -24.80
N LEU A 270 -29.66 13.32 -24.56
CA LEU A 270 -30.47 12.64 -25.56
C LEU A 270 -31.60 13.54 -26.09
N GLY A 271 -32.28 14.26 -25.19
CA GLY A 271 -33.31 15.23 -25.57
C GLY A 271 -32.77 16.36 -26.44
N GLU A 272 -31.61 16.92 -26.09
CA GLU A 272 -30.91 17.95 -26.88
C GLU A 272 -30.50 17.43 -28.26
N ILE A 273 -29.99 16.19 -28.35
CA ILE A 273 -29.65 15.55 -29.62
C ILE A 273 -30.90 15.34 -30.48
N GLY A 274 -31.96 14.74 -29.91
CA GLY A 274 -33.22 14.50 -30.61
C GLY A 274 -33.86 15.78 -31.16
N ALA A 275 -33.82 16.86 -30.39
CA ALA A 275 -34.28 18.17 -30.84
C ALA A 275 -33.42 18.74 -31.99
N ALA A 276 -32.10 18.52 -31.96
CA ALA A 276 -31.19 19.01 -33.00
C ALA A 276 -31.31 18.23 -34.33
N VAL A 277 -31.85 17.00 -34.31
CA VAL A 277 -31.94 16.13 -35.50
C VAL A 277 -33.37 15.90 -35.99
N THR A 278 -34.35 16.69 -35.54
CA THR A 278 -35.77 16.49 -35.90
C THR A 278 -36.03 16.52 -37.41
N ASP A 279 -35.31 17.34 -38.17
CA ASP A 279 -35.45 17.47 -39.64
C ASP A 279 -34.33 16.75 -40.42
N LEU A 280 -33.66 15.76 -39.80
CA LEU A 280 -32.49 15.10 -40.39
C LEU A 280 -32.78 14.48 -41.76
N GLU A 281 -33.96 13.88 -41.97
CA GLU A 281 -34.32 13.19 -43.22
C GLU A 281 -34.39 14.12 -44.44
N ARG A 282 -34.56 15.43 -44.23
CA ARG A 282 -34.51 16.44 -45.30
C ARG A 282 -33.11 16.55 -45.90
N PHE A 283 -32.11 16.31 -45.07
CA PHE A 283 -30.72 16.55 -45.39
C PHE A 283 -29.93 15.27 -45.57
N ASP A 284 -30.18 14.22 -44.80
CA ASP A 284 -29.36 13.01 -44.73
C ASP A 284 -30.22 11.75 -44.85
N THR A 285 -29.78 10.80 -45.69
CA THR A 285 -30.43 9.49 -45.83
C THR A 285 -29.98 8.52 -44.74
N GLN A 286 -28.85 8.80 -44.07
CA GLN A 286 -28.39 8.01 -42.95
C GLN A 286 -29.12 8.44 -41.67
N ARG A 287 -30.10 7.63 -41.25
CA ARG A 287 -30.82 7.83 -39.99
C ARG A 287 -29.86 7.81 -38.79
N LEU A 288 -30.10 8.70 -37.83
CA LEU A 288 -29.48 8.65 -36.52
C LEU A 288 -30.35 7.78 -35.61
N GLU A 289 -29.89 6.57 -35.28
CA GLU A 289 -30.62 5.64 -34.40
C GLU A 289 -30.28 5.91 -32.93
N LEU A 290 -31.07 6.77 -32.28
CA LEU A 290 -30.95 7.03 -30.83
C LEU A 290 -31.60 5.91 -30.00
N GLU A 291 -32.46 5.11 -30.62
CA GLU A 291 -33.20 4.03 -29.96
C GLU A 291 -32.25 2.98 -29.35
N ARG A 292 -31.08 2.77 -29.96
CA ARG A 292 -30.03 1.89 -29.44
C ARG A 292 -29.39 2.47 -28.18
N ASP A 293 -29.10 3.77 -28.16
CA ASP A 293 -28.53 4.45 -27.00
C ASP A 293 -29.51 4.49 -25.83
N GLU A 294 -30.80 4.75 -26.11
CA GLU A 294 -31.88 4.67 -25.13
C GLU A 294 -32.02 3.26 -24.55
N ALA A 295 -31.99 2.22 -25.38
CA ALA A 295 -32.06 0.84 -24.93
C ALA A 295 -30.85 0.47 -24.04
N GLU A 296 -29.66 0.98 -24.36
CA GLU A 296 -28.47 0.71 -23.58
C GLU A 296 -28.46 1.45 -22.23
N ILE A 297 -28.98 2.67 -22.18
CA ILE A 297 -29.22 3.43 -20.95
C ILE A 297 -30.27 2.71 -20.09
N ALA A 298 -31.37 2.25 -20.70
CA ALA A 298 -32.41 1.54 -19.97
C ALA A 298 -31.90 0.20 -19.40
N ARG A 299 -31.13 -0.56 -20.18
CA ARG A 299 -30.51 -1.82 -19.72
C ARG A 299 -29.55 -1.62 -18.55
N TYR A 300 -28.85 -0.48 -18.50
CA TYR A 300 -28.00 -0.17 -17.35
C TYR A 300 -28.78 0.02 -16.04
N GLY A 301 -30.09 0.26 -16.12
CA GLY A 301 -30.98 0.21 -14.95
C GLY A 301 -30.92 -1.16 -14.24
N GLU A 302 -30.80 -2.27 -14.98
CA GLU A 302 -30.65 -3.62 -14.42
C GLU A 302 -29.35 -3.75 -13.62
N ASP A 303 -28.24 -3.27 -14.20
CA ASP A 303 -26.92 -3.29 -13.56
C ASP A 303 -26.92 -2.43 -12.28
N LEU A 304 -27.53 -1.24 -12.34
CA LEU A 304 -27.64 -0.33 -11.20
C LEU A 304 -28.53 -0.92 -10.09
N TYR A 305 -29.65 -1.56 -10.45
CA TYR A 305 -30.51 -2.28 -9.51
C TYR A 305 -29.74 -3.41 -8.81
N ALA A 306 -29.04 -4.25 -9.58
CA ALA A 306 -28.27 -5.36 -9.02
C ALA A 306 -27.15 -4.87 -8.07
N LEU A 307 -26.49 -3.76 -8.42
CA LEU A 307 -25.50 -3.12 -7.55
C LEU A 307 -26.14 -2.57 -6.25
N ALA A 308 -27.25 -1.84 -6.36
CA ALA A 308 -27.95 -1.29 -5.21
C ALA A 308 -28.44 -2.40 -4.27
N GLN A 309 -29.15 -3.40 -4.81
CA GLN A 309 -29.67 -4.52 -4.03
C GLN A 309 -28.54 -5.33 -3.37
N GLY A 310 -27.46 -5.61 -4.10
CA GLY A 310 -26.31 -6.31 -3.53
C GLY A 310 -25.67 -5.54 -2.36
N MET A 311 -25.61 -4.21 -2.42
CA MET A 311 -25.09 -3.41 -1.30
C MET A 311 -26.06 -3.37 -0.11
N VAL A 312 -27.37 -3.38 -0.36
CA VAL A 312 -28.41 -3.50 0.68
C VAL A 312 -28.27 -4.83 1.40
N ASP A 313 -28.22 -5.93 0.66
CA ASP A 313 -28.13 -7.29 1.22
C ASP A 313 -26.87 -7.45 2.08
N GLU A 314 -25.71 -6.99 1.60
CA GLU A 314 -24.45 -7.03 2.36
C GLU A 314 -24.53 -6.19 3.64
N ALA A 315 -25.09 -4.97 3.57
CA ALA A 315 -25.22 -4.11 4.73
C ALA A 315 -26.13 -4.74 5.79
N ASP A 316 -27.26 -5.33 5.37
CA ASP A 316 -28.20 -5.99 6.27
C ASP A 316 -27.59 -7.21 6.96
N GLU A 317 -26.85 -8.05 6.22
CA GLU A 317 -26.15 -9.20 6.79
C GLU A 317 -25.13 -8.78 7.85
N ARG A 318 -24.37 -7.72 7.58
CA ARG A 318 -23.36 -7.18 8.49
C ARG A 318 -23.99 -6.57 9.74
N ILE A 319 -25.08 -5.82 9.59
CA ILE A 319 -25.83 -5.25 10.72
C ILE A 319 -26.43 -6.36 11.58
N ALA A 320 -27.01 -7.40 10.97
CA ALA A 320 -27.55 -8.54 11.69
C ALA A 320 -26.45 -9.28 12.48
N THR A 321 -25.32 -9.57 11.83
CA THR A 321 -24.16 -10.20 12.47
C THR A 321 -23.66 -9.39 13.67
N ALA A 322 -23.59 -8.06 13.53
CA ALA A 322 -23.18 -7.20 14.62
C ALA A 322 -24.19 -7.17 15.78
N ALA A 323 -25.49 -7.17 15.48
CA ALA A 323 -26.55 -7.22 16.48
C ALA A 323 -26.54 -8.54 17.28
N ASP A 324 -26.35 -9.67 16.60
CA ASP A 324 -26.22 -10.98 17.22
C ASP A 324 -24.99 -11.04 18.13
N ALA A 325 -23.84 -10.60 17.63
CA ALA A 325 -22.60 -10.55 18.40
C ALA A 325 -22.69 -9.60 19.62
N LEU A 326 -23.40 -8.47 19.51
CA LEU A 326 -23.67 -7.61 20.67
C LEU A 326 -24.62 -8.25 21.69
N THR A 327 -25.55 -9.09 21.24
CA THR A 327 -26.41 -9.89 22.12
C THR A 327 -25.58 -10.94 22.88
N GLU A 328 -24.67 -11.62 22.20
CA GLU A 328 -23.71 -12.55 22.81
C GLU A 328 -22.78 -11.85 23.82
N TYR A 329 -22.32 -10.63 23.49
CA TYR A 329 -21.51 -9.82 24.42
C TYR A 329 -22.22 -9.57 25.76
N VAL A 330 -23.54 -9.29 25.73
CA VAL A 330 -24.34 -9.10 26.94
C VAL A 330 -24.51 -10.41 27.72
N ALA A 331 -24.62 -11.54 27.03
CA ALA A 331 -24.77 -12.86 27.63
C ALA A 331 -23.44 -13.49 28.11
N ALA A 332 -22.30 -12.95 27.68
CA ALA A 332 -20.98 -13.51 27.92
C ALA A 332 -20.63 -13.61 29.42
N ALA A 333 -20.18 -14.79 29.83
CA ALA A 333 -19.86 -15.12 31.21
C ALA A 333 -18.38 -14.85 31.55
N SER A 334 -17.51 -14.84 30.54
CA SER A 334 -16.07 -14.60 30.67
C SER A 334 -15.60 -13.35 29.93
N ALA A 335 -14.44 -12.83 30.33
CA ALA A 335 -13.81 -11.69 29.66
C ALA A 335 -13.40 -12.01 28.21
N LEU A 336 -12.98 -13.25 27.95
CA LEU A 336 -12.58 -13.72 26.62
C LEU A 336 -13.78 -13.78 25.66
N GLU A 337 -14.93 -14.27 26.14
CA GLU A 337 -16.17 -14.25 25.36
C GLU A 337 -16.60 -12.81 25.04
N ARG A 338 -16.50 -11.88 26.00
CA ARG A 338 -16.78 -10.45 25.75
C ARG A 338 -15.85 -9.84 24.71
N GLU A 339 -14.55 -10.09 24.80
CA GLU A 339 -13.57 -9.64 23.80
C GLU A 339 -13.91 -10.19 22.42
N THR A 340 -14.17 -11.49 22.31
CA THR A 340 -14.49 -12.16 21.05
C THR A 340 -15.76 -11.60 20.43
N SER A 341 -16.88 -11.59 21.16
CA SER A 341 -18.17 -11.12 20.65
C SER A 341 -18.15 -9.63 20.29
N PHE A 342 -17.47 -8.78 21.08
CA PHE A 342 -17.33 -7.37 20.72
C PHE A 342 -16.48 -7.17 19.47
N THR A 343 -15.39 -7.92 19.34
CA THR A 343 -14.51 -7.85 18.15
C THR A 343 -15.25 -8.33 16.90
N THR A 344 -16.02 -9.42 17.00
CA THR A 344 -16.90 -9.88 15.91
C THR A 344 -17.89 -8.79 15.49
N ALA A 345 -18.54 -8.11 16.44
CA ALA A 345 -19.46 -7.02 16.13
C ALA A 345 -18.75 -5.84 15.45
N ALA A 346 -17.56 -5.48 15.93
CA ALA A 346 -16.77 -4.40 15.36
C ALA A 346 -16.29 -4.73 13.94
N HIS A 347 -15.81 -5.94 13.69
CA HIS A 347 -15.37 -6.40 12.38
C HIS A 347 -16.54 -6.48 11.41
N ALA A 348 -17.69 -6.99 11.85
CA ALA A 348 -18.90 -6.99 11.05
C ALA A 348 -19.28 -5.57 10.63
N LEU A 349 -19.19 -4.54 11.48
CA LEU A 349 -19.57 -3.18 11.09
C LEU A 349 -18.48 -2.37 10.38
N MET A 350 -17.20 -2.61 10.65
CA MET A 350 -16.09 -1.74 10.23
C MET A 350 -15.08 -2.43 9.31
N GLY A 351 -15.18 -3.75 9.12
CA GLY A 351 -14.24 -4.57 8.36
C GLY A 351 -13.22 -5.30 9.24
N GLU A 352 -12.64 -6.38 8.71
CA GLU A 352 -11.74 -7.29 9.44
C GLU A 352 -10.43 -6.64 9.93
N ASP A 353 -9.95 -5.59 9.26
CA ASP A 353 -8.73 -4.87 9.63
C ASP A 353 -8.96 -3.87 10.79
N PHE A 354 -10.18 -3.76 11.31
CA PHE A 354 -10.50 -2.80 12.36
C PHE A 354 -9.97 -3.25 13.73
N LEU A 355 -8.92 -2.59 14.23
CA LEU A 355 -8.37 -2.90 15.55
C LEU A 355 -9.25 -2.32 16.68
N VAL A 356 -9.78 -3.21 17.52
CA VAL A 356 -10.53 -2.84 18.73
C VAL A 356 -9.56 -2.51 19.88
N VAL A 357 -9.69 -1.30 20.45
CA VAL A 357 -8.92 -0.88 21.63
C VAL A 357 -9.87 -0.65 22.80
N PRO A 358 -9.93 -1.58 23.79
CA PRO A 358 -10.75 -1.40 24.97
C PRO A 358 -10.15 -0.39 25.95
N GLU A 359 -10.99 0.09 26.86
CA GLU A 359 -10.60 0.92 27.99
C GLU A 359 -10.34 0.05 29.22
N PHE A 360 -9.50 0.46 30.15
CA PHE A 360 -9.34 -0.24 31.42
C PHE A 360 -9.08 0.73 32.58
N TRP A 361 -9.37 0.26 33.79
CA TRP A 361 -9.01 0.95 35.02
C TRP A 361 -7.70 0.41 35.58
N LEU A 362 -6.99 1.27 36.31
CA LEU A 362 -5.89 0.88 37.17
C LEU A 362 -6.41 0.71 38.59
N ARG A 363 -5.84 -0.22 39.36
CA ARG A 363 -6.12 -0.29 40.80
C ARG A 363 -5.44 0.90 41.48
N ASP A 364 -6.02 1.45 42.55
CA ASP A 364 -5.51 2.64 43.24
C ASP A 364 -3.99 2.61 43.51
N ARG A 365 -3.47 1.49 44.02
CA ARG A 365 -2.03 1.31 44.26
C ARG A 365 -1.20 1.43 42.98
N GLN A 366 -1.64 0.78 41.91
CA GLN A 366 -0.94 0.77 40.63
C GLN A 366 -1.05 2.13 39.94
N ALA A 367 -2.21 2.78 40.02
CA ALA A 367 -2.44 4.13 39.52
C ALA A 367 -1.51 5.14 40.19
N GLN A 368 -1.40 5.08 41.52
CA GLN A 368 -0.49 5.94 42.29
C GLN A 368 0.97 5.66 41.97
N GLU A 369 1.35 4.39 41.78
CA GLU A 369 2.71 4.02 41.41
C GLU A 369 3.09 4.57 40.03
N LEU A 370 2.22 4.40 39.03
CA LEU A 370 2.39 5.01 37.72
C LEU A 370 2.41 6.54 37.79
N ARG A 371 1.58 7.15 38.64
CA ARG A 371 1.59 8.60 38.84
C ARG A 371 2.95 9.08 39.34
N ASN A 372 3.51 8.39 40.32
CA ASN A 372 4.84 8.71 40.85
C ASN A 372 5.91 8.56 39.76
N ALA A 373 5.88 7.48 38.98
CA ALA A 373 6.81 7.26 37.86
C ALA A 373 6.66 8.34 36.77
N TYR A 374 5.43 8.72 36.43
CA TYR A 374 5.12 9.76 35.46
C TYR A 374 5.61 11.14 35.93
N ASP A 375 5.39 11.48 37.19
CA ASP A 375 5.85 12.75 37.77
C ASP A 375 7.37 12.79 37.94
N GLY A 376 8.00 11.64 38.20
CA GLY A 376 9.45 11.48 38.36
C GLY A 376 10.25 11.29 37.07
N ARG A 377 9.59 11.16 35.91
CA ARG A 377 10.23 10.74 34.64
C ARG A 377 11.43 11.59 34.20
N ALA A 378 11.38 12.90 34.40
CA ALA A 378 12.48 13.80 34.02
C ALA A 378 13.75 13.53 34.86
N ALA A 379 13.58 13.22 36.15
CA ALA A 379 14.69 12.96 37.06
C ALA A 379 15.43 11.65 36.73
N LEU A 380 14.76 10.68 36.08
CA LEU A 380 15.40 9.44 35.62
C LEU A 380 16.53 9.71 34.61
N LEU A 381 16.48 10.85 33.92
CA LEU A 381 17.43 11.24 32.87
C LEU A 381 18.57 12.12 33.38
N ASP A 382 18.59 12.48 34.67
CA ASP A 382 19.57 13.41 35.26
C ASP A 382 21.02 12.91 35.10
N HIS A 383 21.27 11.62 35.28
CA HIS A 383 22.61 11.06 35.10
C HIS A 383 23.06 11.15 33.64
N VAL A 384 22.19 10.76 32.72
CA VAL A 384 22.49 10.68 31.29
C VAL A 384 22.73 12.08 30.71
N THR A 385 21.86 13.04 31.06
CA THR A 385 21.98 14.43 30.59
C THR A 385 23.10 15.18 31.31
N GLY A 386 23.15 15.11 32.64
CA GLY A 386 24.06 15.92 33.45
C GLY A 386 25.47 15.36 33.60
N THR A 387 25.65 14.03 33.59
CA THR A 387 26.96 13.39 33.78
C THR A 387 27.55 12.89 32.46
N LEU A 388 26.76 12.21 31.63
CA LEU A 388 27.23 11.67 30.35
C LEU A 388 27.18 12.70 29.21
N GLY A 389 26.42 13.78 29.38
CA GLY A 389 26.32 14.86 28.40
C GLY A 389 25.56 14.48 27.13
N ILE A 390 24.60 13.55 27.24
CA ILE A 390 23.72 13.16 26.13
C ILE A 390 22.49 14.08 26.17
N ASP A 391 22.35 14.95 25.17
CA ASP A 391 21.31 15.98 25.13
C ASP A 391 19.90 15.42 24.90
N PHE A 392 19.76 14.31 24.16
CA PHE A 392 18.49 13.67 23.83
C PHE A 392 18.53 12.16 24.15
N PRO A 393 18.46 11.78 25.43
CA PRO A 393 18.54 10.38 25.87
C PRO A 393 17.52 9.46 25.17
N GLU A 394 16.28 9.91 25.02
CA GLU A 394 15.18 9.13 24.48
C GLU A 394 15.39 8.82 23.00
N ASP A 395 15.93 9.77 22.24
CA ASP A 395 16.30 9.61 20.83
C ASP A 395 17.50 8.66 20.69
N GLU A 396 18.53 8.82 21.52
CA GLU A 396 19.71 7.93 21.52
C GLU A 396 19.28 6.47 21.74
N TRP A 397 18.40 6.24 22.72
CA TRP A 397 17.83 4.93 22.99
C TRP A 397 16.99 4.42 21.82
N LEU A 398 16.05 5.22 21.33
CA LEU A 398 15.16 4.85 20.23
C LEU A 398 15.95 4.48 18.96
N TYR A 399 16.92 5.30 18.58
CA TYR A 399 17.72 5.09 17.36
C TYR A 399 18.65 3.88 17.47
N GLY A 400 19.06 3.51 18.68
CA GLY A 400 19.76 2.24 18.94
C GLY A 400 18.83 1.04 18.74
N VAL A 401 17.70 1.01 19.44
CA VAL A 401 16.75 -0.12 19.41
C VAL A 401 16.10 -0.29 18.03
N ALA A 402 15.85 0.80 17.31
CA ALA A 402 15.29 0.80 15.96
C ALA A 402 16.13 -0.01 14.94
N ARG A 403 17.44 -0.21 15.18
CA ARG A 403 18.29 -1.02 14.30
C ARG A 403 18.00 -2.51 14.36
N VAL A 404 17.47 -2.98 15.49
CA VAL A 404 17.24 -4.41 15.75
C VAL A 404 15.77 -4.77 15.92
N ARG A 405 14.90 -3.79 16.20
CA ARG A 405 13.45 -4.03 16.38
C ARG A 405 12.63 -3.28 15.34
N ALA A 406 11.90 -4.04 14.52
CA ALA A 406 11.12 -3.49 13.42
C ALA A 406 10.02 -2.50 13.88
N PRO A 407 9.24 -2.73 14.95
CA PRO A 407 8.26 -1.75 15.42
C PRO A 407 8.90 -0.41 15.83
N MET A 408 10.04 -0.46 16.52
CA MET A 408 10.77 0.75 16.94
C MET A 408 11.35 1.52 15.75
N ARG A 409 11.79 0.81 14.69
CA ARG A 409 12.18 1.45 13.42
C ARG A 409 11.03 2.22 12.76
N ARG A 410 9.80 1.67 12.82
CA ARG A 410 8.62 2.35 12.27
C ARG A 410 8.28 3.60 13.08
N TRP A 411 8.42 3.54 14.41
CA TRP A 411 8.27 4.72 15.28
C TRP A 411 9.33 5.79 14.98
N GLU A 412 10.61 5.43 14.87
CA GLU A 412 11.71 6.33 14.45
C GLU A 412 11.35 7.05 13.14
N ALA A 413 10.96 6.28 12.11
CA ALA A 413 10.58 6.85 10.82
C ALA A 413 9.35 7.74 10.90
N ALA A 414 8.33 7.35 11.67
CA ALA A 414 7.12 8.15 11.88
C ALA A 414 7.44 9.48 12.59
N THR A 415 8.34 9.50 13.57
CA THR A 415 8.78 10.74 14.26
C THR A 415 9.44 11.70 13.27
N MET A 416 10.36 11.21 12.43
CA MET A 416 11.03 12.04 11.41
C MET A 416 10.03 12.59 10.39
N LEU A 417 9.10 11.74 9.90
CA LEU A 417 8.09 12.13 8.92
C LEU A 417 7.04 13.10 9.50
N ALA A 418 6.59 12.87 10.73
CA ALA A 418 5.64 13.76 11.40
C ALA A 418 6.24 15.16 11.62
N GLY A 419 7.51 15.24 12.02
CA GLY A 419 8.25 16.49 12.15
C GLY A 419 8.39 17.22 10.81
N ALA A 420 8.77 16.50 9.75
CA ALA A 420 8.97 17.07 8.41
C ALA A 420 7.66 17.53 7.74
N LEU A 421 6.57 16.75 7.87
CA LEU A 421 5.32 16.99 7.16
C LEU A 421 4.34 17.88 7.93
N SER A 422 4.33 17.78 9.26
CA SER A 422 3.30 18.43 10.09
C SER A 422 3.85 19.25 11.25
N GLN A 423 5.19 19.31 11.42
CA GLN A 423 5.83 19.94 12.57
C GLN A 423 5.27 19.42 13.91
N ARG A 424 4.85 18.15 13.94
CA ARG A 424 4.42 17.46 15.16
C ARG A 424 5.55 16.59 15.67
N GLU A 425 5.69 16.60 16.97
CA GLU A 425 6.65 15.79 17.70
C GLU A 425 5.94 14.56 18.29
N LEU A 426 6.54 13.39 18.13
CA LEU A 426 6.10 12.12 18.71
C LEU A 426 7.02 11.75 19.87
N ALA A 427 7.03 12.60 20.90
CA ALA A 427 7.90 12.44 22.06
C ALA A 427 7.58 11.16 22.84
N LEU A 428 8.62 10.46 23.26
CA LEU A 428 8.54 9.30 24.13
C LEU A 428 8.89 9.73 25.56
N GLU A 429 8.07 9.32 26.51
CA GLU A 429 8.22 9.65 27.92
C GLU A 429 8.67 8.38 28.67
N PRO A 430 9.93 8.31 29.14
CA PRO A 430 10.45 7.13 29.81
C PRO A 430 9.96 7.06 31.25
N MET A 431 9.35 5.93 31.63
CA MET A 431 8.99 5.63 33.01
C MET A 431 9.67 4.34 33.46
N GLN A 432 9.92 4.23 34.77
CA GLN A 432 10.54 3.05 35.38
C GLN A 432 9.77 2.65 36.64
N LEU A 433 9.43 1.37 36.74
CA LEU A 433 8.68 0.78 37.84
C LEU A 433 9.53 -0.30 38.54
N PRO A 434 9.52 -0.38 39.88
CA PRO A 434 8.82 0.52 40.78
C PRO A 434 9.50 1.90 40.83
N HIS A 435 8.72 2.96 41.07
CA HIS A 435 9.25 4.31 41.19
C HIS A 435 10.14 4.43 42.42
N ARG A 436 11.36 4.92 42.20
CA ARG A 436 12.32 5.22 43.25
C ARG A 436 12.87 6.62 43.04
N ALA A 437 12.80 7.44 44.08
CA ALA A 437 13.31 8.80 44.01
C ALA A 437 14.83 8.79 43.82
N GLY A 438 15.32 9.49 42.79
CA GLY A 438 16.74 9.54 42.44
C GLY A 438 17.29 8.29 41.73
N ASP A 439 16.42 7.41 41.23
CA ASP A 439 16.83 6.31 40.36
C ASP A 439 17.30 6.84 38.99
N SER A 440 18.04 6.03 38.24
CA SER A 440 18.47 6.34 36.88
C SER A 440 17.76 5.44 35.88
N TRP A 441 17.48 5.98 34.68
CA TRP A 441 16.86 5.20 33.62
C TRP A 441 17.79 4.08 33.15
N MET A 442 17.39 2.83 33.34
CA MET A 442 18.26 1.67 33.05
C MET A 442 18.36 1.31 31.57
N ALA A 443 17.68 2.06 30.69
CA ALA A 443 17.74 1.81 29.24
C ALA A 443 19.02 2.35 28.59
N LEU A 444 19.76 3.20 29.31
CA LEU A 444 21.02 3.81 28.92
C LEU A 444 22.04 3.62 30.04
N PRO A 445 23.33 3.98 29.82
CA PRO A 445 24.33 3.82 30.86
C PRO A 445 23.92 4.56 32.14
N PHE A 446 23.89 3.82 33.25
CA PHE A 446 23.50 4.28 34.58
C PHE A 446 24.73 4.34 35.50
N PRO A 447 24.65 5.04 36.66
CA PRO A 447 25.79 5.15 37.58
C PRO A 447 26.30 3.78 38.03
N GLU A 448 27.62 3.58 38.06
CA GLU A 448 28.24 2.33 38.57
C GLU A 448 27.90 2.04 40.04
N THR A 449 27.50 3.07 40.79
CA THR A 449 27.09 2.97 42.19
C THR A 449 25.63 2.55 42.37
N LEU A 450 24.86 2.39 41.30
CA LEU A 450 23.46 2.01 41.37
C LEU A 450 23.33 0.53 41.75
N GLU A 451 22.64 0.23 42.86
CA GLU A 451 22.41 -1.15 43.28
C GLU A 451 21.31 -1.81 42.43
N LEU A 452 21.66 -2.92 41.75
CA LEU A 452 20.75 -3.76 40.97
C LEU A 452 20.12 -4.82 41.87
N ASP A 453 19.17 -4.39 42.69
CA ASP A 453 18.55 -5.18 43.75
C ASP A 453 17.24 -5.89 43.36
N THR A 454 16.51 -5.34 42.39
CA THR A 454 15.22 -5.87 41.93
C THR A 454 15.04 -5.67 40.44
N ASP A 455 14.21 -6.53 39.83
CA ASP A 455 13.72 -6.33 38.47
C ASP A 455 13.07 -4.94 38.32
N ARG A 456 13.21 -4.36 37.13
CA ARG A 456 12.57 -3.11 36.73
C ARG A 456 11.71 -3.33 35.50
N LEU A 457 10.56 -2.66 35.46
CA LEU A 457 9.76 -2.50 34.25
C LEU A 457 10.03 -1.11 33.67
N LEU A 458 10.71 -1.07 32.52
CA LEU A 458 10.95 0.16 31.77
C LEU A 458 9.76 0.35 30.82
N TYR A 459 8.92 1.32 31.14
CA TYR A 459 7.73 1.64 30.36
C TYR A 459 7.93 2.98 29.67
N THR A 460 8.29 2.94 28.40
CA THR A 460 8.50 4.14 27.58
C THR A 460 7.31 4.29 26.65
N ALA A 461 6.59 5.41 26.73
CA ALA A 461 5.34 5.59 26.00
C ALA A 461 5.16 6.99 25.45
N HIS A 462 4.44 7.09 24.34
CA HIS A 462 3.90 8.35 23.85
C HIS A 462 2.52 8.61 24.44
N PHE A 463 2.33 9.77 25.05
CA PHE A 463 1.07 10.18 25.65
C PHE A 463 0.36 11.22 24.78
N SER A 464 -0.82 10.90 24.27
CA SER A 464 -1.67 11.85 23.53
C SER A 464 -2.28 12.93 24.44
N SER A 465 -2.44 12.61 25.72
CA SER A 465 -2.82 13.51 26.81
C SER A 465 -2.03 13.15 28.06
N PRO A 466 -1.74 14.12 28.96
CA PRO A 466 -1.06 13.83 30.22
C PRO A 466 -1.74 12.69 31.00
N PHE A 467 -0.95 11.86 31.67
CA PHE A 467 -1.47 10.76 32.49
C PHE A 467 -2.35 11.32 33.63
N ASP A 468 -3.52 10.71 33.79
CA ASP A 468 -4.50 11.05 34.82
C ASP A 468 -5.04 9.76 35.44
N THR A 469 -4.99 9.66 36.77
CA THR A 469 -5.40 8.48 37.53
C THR A 469 -6.91 8.33 37.64
N ASP A 470 -7.66 9.42 37.46
CA ASP A 470 -9.10 9.46 37.69
C ASP A 470 -9.91 9.08 36.43
N VAL A 471 -9.22 8.79 35.33
CA VAL A 471 -9.82 8.43 34.04
C VAL A 471 -9.41 7.02 33.59
N ARG A 472 -10.22 6.45 32.71
CA ARG A 472 -9.91 5.19 32.05
C ARG A 472 -8.73 5.36 31.11
N GLN A 473 -7.89 4.34 31.05
CA GLN A 473 -6.74 4.29 30.15
C GLN A 473 -7.05 3.41 28.94
N CYS A 474 -6.46 3.73 27.79
CA CYS A 474 -6.43 2.87 26.62
C CYS A 474 -5.15 3.14 25.84
N GLY A 475 -4.67 2.16 25.08
CA GLY A 475 -3.41 2.30 24.36
C GLY A 475 -3.08 1.09 23.52
N LEU A 476 -1.97 1.21 22.78
CA LEU A 476 -1.42 0.14 21.94
C LEU A 476 -0.05 -0.24 22.47
N MET A 477 0.19 -1.54 22.63
CA MET A 477 1.51 -2.08 22.87
C MET A 477 2.20 -2.29 21.53
N LEU A 478 3.20 -1.45 21.24
CA LEU A 478 3.94 -1.50 19.98
C LEU A 478 4.99 -2.63 19.96
N ASP A 479 5.65 -2.85 21.10
CA ASP A 479 6.71 -3.84 21.26
C ASP A 479 6.96 -4.13 22.74
N GLU A 480 7.39 -5.36 23.05
CA GLU A 480 7.73 -5.78 24.40
C GLU A 480 8.91 -6.77 24.35
N TRP A 481 9.83 -6.65 25.31
CA TRP A 481 10.92 -7.61 25.48
C TRP A 481 11.47 -7.59 26.90
N THR A 482 12.21 -8.64 27.24
CA THR A 482 12.96 -8.75 28.48
C THR A 482 14.45 -8.67 28.17
N GLU A 483 15.17 -7.91 28.97
CA GLU A 483 16.62 -7.77 28.90
C GLU A 483 17.22 -8.18 30.25
N ILE A 484 18.38 -8.82 30.21
CA ILE A 484 19.11 -9.26 31.40
C ILE A 484 20.35 -8.40 31.50
N ILE A 485 20.48 -7.65 32.60
CA ILE A 485 21.71 -6.94 32.93
C ILE A 485 22.69 -7.98 33.49
N PRO A 486 23.83 -8.23 32.83
CA PRO A 486 24.83 -9.18 33.34
C PRO A 486 25.38 -8.75 34.70
N ALA A 487 25.80 -9.70 35.54
CA ALA A 487 26.52 -9.34 36.76
C ALA A 487 27.85 -8.65 36.40
N THR A 488 28.32 -7.76 37.28
CA THR A 488 29.62 -7.10 37.13
C THR A 488 30.77 -8.10 37.08
N ASP A 489 30.61 -9.23 37.78
CA ASP A 489 31.55 -10.32 37.83
C ASP A 489 30.82 -11.64 37.54
N GLU A 490 31.16 -12.25 36.41
CA GLU A 490 30.65 -13.58 36.02
C GLU A 490 31.78 -14.61 36.12
N THR A 491 31.54 -15.73 36.80
CA THR A 491 32.49 -16.85 36.79
C THR A 491 32.37 -17.58 35.47
N THR A 492 33.09 -17.11 34.45
CA THR A 492 33.08 -17.76 33.13
C THR A 492 33.91 -19.05 33.16
N GLY A 493 33.36 -20.15 32.66
CA GLY A 493 34.09 -21.37 32.37
C GLY A 493 34.25 -21.52 30.86
N ILE A 494 35.47 -21.45 30.35
CA ILE A 494 35.75 -21.81 28.95
C ILE A 494 35.86 -23.33 28.88
N SER A 495 34.82 -24.00 28.37
CA SER A 495 34.94 -25.37 27.88
C SER A 495 35.19 -25.33 26.37
N PHE A 496 36.44 -25.51 25.97
CA PHE A 496 36.73 -25.82 24.57
C PHE A 496 36.39 -27.30 24.36
N HIS A 497 35.45 -27.59 23.47
CA HIS A 497 35.46 -28.87 22.77
C HIS A 497 36.74 -28.87 21.93
N TYR A 498 37.82 -29.40 22.49
CA TYR A 498 38.99 -29.76 21.70
C TYR A 498 38.55 -30.91 20.80
N ASP A 499 38.11 -30.58 19.59
CA ASP A 499 37.98 -31.53 18.51
C ASP A 499 39.40 -31.98 18.16
N ARG A 500 39.83 -33.06 18.84
CA ARG A 500 41.08 -33.73 18.54
C ARG A 500 41.08 -33.98 17.03
N PRO A 501 42.12 -33.61 16.28
CA PRO A 501 42.21 -34.02 14.89
C PRO A 501 42.07 -35.54 14.82
N ASN A 502 41.06 -36.05 14.10
CA ASN A 502 40.85 -37.48 13.82
C ASN A 502 41.92 -38.02 12.82
N SER A 503 43.15 -37.53 12.93
CA SER A 503 44.29 -37.83 12.07
C SER A 503 45.56 -37.91 12.90
N GLU A 504 45.53 -38.71 13.97
CA GLU A 504 46.76 -39.35 14.45
C GLU A 504 47.01 -40.58 13.55
N PRO A 505 48.19 -40.73 12.91
CA PRO A 505 48.51 -41.97 12.23
C PRO A 505 48.45 -43.11 13.26
N PRO A 506 47.67 -44.18 13.03
CA PRO A 506 47.58 -45.25 14.00
C PRO A 506 48.96 -45.90 14.12
N GLN A 507 49.56 -45.82 15.31
CA GLN A 507 50.84 -46.42 15.72
C GLN A 507 52.12 -45.64 15.37
N VAL A 508 52.39 -44.55 16.11
CA VAL A 508 53.74 -43.93 16.14
C VAL A 508 54.43 -44.31 17.45
N MET A 509 55.65 -44.89 17.37
CA MET A 509 56.48 -45.21 18.53
C MET A 509 57.72 -44.31 18.54
N LEU A 510 58.01 -43.68 19.68
CA LEU A 510 59.31 -43.02 19.90
C LEU A 510 60.30 -44.06 20.42
N LEU A 511 61.25 -44.45 19.57
CA LEU A 511 62.35 -45.33 19.97
C LEU A 511 63.49 -44.50 20.56
N ALA A 512 63.64 -44.53 21.87
CA ALA A 512 64.78 -43.93 22.56
C ALA A 512 65.94 -44.94 22.63
N THR A 513 67.16 -44.48 22.31
CA THR A 513 68.41 -45.24 22.52
C THR A 513 69.27 -44.51 23.54
N PRO A 514 69.89 -45.22 24.51
CA PRO A 514 70.66 -44.55 25.55
C PRO A 514 71.91 -43.92 24.94
N PRO A 515 72.31 -42.70 25.35
CA PRO A 515 73.51 -42.05 24.84
C PRO A 515 74.79 -42.83 25.18
N HIS A 516 74.73 -43.65 26.24
CA HIS A 516 75.81 -44.53 26.67
C HIS A 516 75.31 -45.96 26.91
N LEU A 517 75.94 -46.95 26.28
CA LEU A 517 75.56 -48.38 26.38
C LEU A 517 76.16 -49.04 27.63
N ASN A 518 75.80 -48.56 28.82
CA ASN A 518 76.26 -49.09 30.11
C ASN A 518 75.27 -50.11 30.74
N GLY A 519 74.21 -50.47 30.01
CA GLY A 519 73.20 -51.46 30.41
C GLY A 519 72.14 -50.94 31.39
N ARG A 520 72.12 -49.62 31.67
CA ARG A 520 71.16 -48.99 32.59
C ARG A 520 70.68 -47.68 31.95
N TRP A 521 69.44 -47.29 32.24
CA TRP A 521 68.93 -45.99 31.83
C TRP A 521 69.07 -44.99 32.97
N GLU A 522 69.57 -43.80 32.66
CA GLU A 522 69.44 -42.65 33.54
C GLU A 522 68.17 -41.89 33.17
N TRP A 523 67.42 -41.46 34.17
CA TRP A 523 66.12 -40.83 33.96
C TRP A 523 66.24 -39.50 33.19
N ALA A 524 67.31 -38.74 33.47
CA ALA A 524 67.59 -37.49 32.78
C ALA A 524 67.75 -37.71 31.26
N ASP A 525 68.48 -38.75 30.84
CA ASP A 525 68.69 -39.07 29.42
C ASP A 525 67.38 -39.36 28.68
N LEU A 526 66.42 -40.04 29.33
CA LEU A 526 65.10 -40.31 28.73
C LEU A 526 64.26 -39.03 28.58
N VAL A 527 64.29 -38.16 29.58
CA VAL A 527 63.58 -36.87 29.55
C VAL A 527 64.20 -35.97 28.48
N ASP A 528 65.52 -35.91 28.42
CA ASP A 528 66.24 -35.11 27.44
C ASP A 528 66.02 -35.63 26.02
N THR A 529 65.99 -36.96 25.82
CA THR A 529 65.63 -37.58 24.53
C THR A 529 64.23 -37.13 24.07
N LEU A 530 63.27 -37.00 25.00
CA LEU A 530 61.91 -36.57 24.67
C LEU A 530 61.86 -35.08 24.32
N HIS A 531 62.55 -34.23 25.09
CA HIS A 531 62.66 -32.81 24.78
C HIS A 531 63.40 -32.54 23.46
N GLU A 532 64.50 -33.25 23.21
CA GLU A 532 65.25 -33.16 21.97
C GLU A 532 64.40 -33.62 20.79
N THR A 533 63.68 -34.74 20.92
CA THR A 533 62.78 -35.23 19.88
C THR A 533 61.69 -34.20 19.55
N LEU A 534 61.09 -33.59 20.57
CA LEU A 534 60.08 -32.56 20.38
C LEU A 534 60.67 -31.30 19.74
N GLN A 535 61.88 -30.89 20.15
CA GLN A 535 62.57 -29.76 19.56
C GLN A 535 62.93 -30.02 18.09
N MET A 536 63.38 -31.22 17.76
CA MET A 536 63.64 -31.66 16.39
C MET A 536 62.36 -31.72 15.56
N ALA A 537 61.25 -32.19 16.13
CA ALA A 537 59.95 -32.20 15.45
C ALA A 537 59.50 -30.78 15.11
N LYS A 538 59.60 -29.85 16.07
CA LYS A 538 59.33 -28.42 15.83
C LYS A 538 60.27 -27.81 14.79
N SER A 539 61.55 -28.17 14.83
CA SER A 539 62.55 -27.69 13.86
C SER A 539 62.27 -28.18 12.44
N ARG A 540 61.75 -29.41 12.29
CA ARG A 540 61.32 -29.98 10.99
C ARG A 540 60.04 -29.36 10.45
N ALA A 541 59.20 -28.80 11.33
CA ALA A 541 57.98 -28.10 10.96
C ALA A 541 58.24 -26.62 10.56
N VAL A 542 59.50 -26.20 10.51
CA VAL A 542 59.86 -24.85 10.02
C VAL A 542 59.71 -24.81 8.51
N GLU A 543 58.73 -24.04 8.03
CA GLU A 543 58.48 -23.81 6.61
C GLU A 543 59.28 -22.62 6.05
N PRO A 544 59.49 -22.54 4.72
CA PRO A 544 60.23 -21.45 4.08
C PRO A 544 59.71 -20.05 4.41
N ASP A 545 58.39 -19.88 4.55
CA ASP A 545 57.76 -18.59 4.85
C ASP A 545 58.16 -18.07 6.24
N HIS A 546 58.40 -18.98 7.20
CA HIS A 546 58.90 -18.61 8.53
C HIS A 546 60.33 -18.07 8.50
N LEU A 547 61.12 -18.45 7.49
CA LEU A 547 62.52 -18.02 7.33
C LEU A 547 62.66 -16.82 6.38
N ALA A 548 61.68 -16.59 5.51
CA ALA A 548 61.71 -15.58 4.44
C ALA A 548 61.99 -14.15 4.93
N GLY A 549 61.51 -13.79 6.12
CA GLY A 549 61.72 -12.47 6.75
C GLY A 549 63.06 -12.31 7.48
N THR A 550 63.89 -13.36 7.56
CA THR A 550 65.14 -13.36 8.33
C THR A 550 66.38 -13.31 7.44
N SER A 551 67.54 -12.97 8.01
CA SER A 551 68.83 -13.05 7.29
C SER A 551 69.16 -14.46 6.79
N TYR A 552 68.54 -15.50 7.34
CA TYR A 552 68.70 -16.89 6.92
C TYR A 552 68.05 -17.20 5.57
N ALA A 553 67.08 -16.40 5.10
CA ALA A 553 66.45 -16.54 3.79
C ALA A 553 67.48 -16.61 2.64
N ARG A 554 68.62 -15.94 2.80
CA ARG A 554 69.70 -15.89 1.80
C ARG A 554 70.44 -17.23 1.62
N PHE A 555 70.32 -18.15 2.58
CA PHE A 555 70.94 -19.48 2.54
C PHE A 555 69.96 -20.60 2.17
N VAL A 556 68.65 -20.31 2.12
CA VAL A 556 67.58 -21.27 1.77
C VAL A 556 67.76 -21.92 0.39
N PRO A 557 68.26 -21.24 -0.66
CA PRO A 557 68.50 -21.88 -1.96
C PRO A 557 69.55 -23.01 -1.93
N ALA A 558 70.38 -23.10 -0.88
CA ALA A 558 71.39 -24.15 -0.73
C ALA A 558 70.88 -25.41 0.00
N THR A 559 69.71 -25.33 0.67
CA THR A 559 69.11 -26.43 1.44
C THR A 559 67.84 -26.98 0.82
N ILE A 560 67.27 -26.30 -0.18
CA ILE A 560 66.11 -26.76 -0.95
C ILE A 560 66.56 -27.12 -2.36
N SER A 561 66.41 -28.40 -2.74
CA SER A 561 66.61 -28.84 -4.12
C SER A 561 65.27 -29.14 -4.77
N ALA A 562 65.07 -28.65 -5.98
CA ALA A 562 63.93 -29.05 -6.80
C ALA A 562 64.04 -30.54 -7.14
N ALA A 563 62.94 -31.28 -6.95
CA ALA A 563 62.77 -32.63 -7.45
C ALA A 563 62.00 -32.54 -8.78
N THR A 564 62.71 -32.63 -9.90
CA THR A 564 62.10 -32.50 -11.23
C THR A 564 61.70 -33.85 -11.79
N ARG A 565 60.44 -33.98 -12.23
CA ARG A 565 59.89 -35.23 -12.82
C ARG A 565 60.63 -35.70 -14.07
N SER A 566 61.18 -34.79 -14.87
CA SER A 566 62.06 -35.12 -16.00
C SER A 566 63.35 -34.31 -15.85
N PRO A 567 64.53 -34.90 -16.12
CA PRO A 567 65.82 -34.24 -15.93
C PRO A 567 66.03 -33.21 -17.04
N ILE A 568 65.47 -32.02 -16.85
CA ILE A 568 65.65 -30.86 -17.76
C ILE A 568 66.81 -29.98 -17.29
N THR A 569 67.31 -30.21 -16.07
CA THR A 569 68.46 -29.53 -15.44
C THR A 569 69.06 -30.45 -14.36
N ILE A 570 70.25 -30.12 -13.84
CA ILE A 570 70.85 -30.79 -12.69
C ILE A 570 69.86 -30.74 -11.52
N GLY A 571 69.41 -31.91 -11.07
CA GLY A 571 68.43 -32.07 -9.99
C GLY A 571 68.63 -33.40 -9.29
N LEU A 572 68.18 -33.49 -8.03
CA LEU A 572 68.32 -34.70 -7.21
C LEU A 572 67.22 -35.71 -7.53
N ASN A 573 67.56 -37.01 -7.50
CA ASN A 573 66.71 -38.14 -7.94
C ASN A 573 65.44 -38.36 -7.09
N TYR A 574 65.15 -37.57 -6.05
CA TYR A 574 64.14 -37.85 -5.03
C TYR A 574 62.74 -38.25 -5.54
N ALA A 575 62.31 -37.79 -6.71
CA ALA A 575 61.04 -38.21 -7.32
C ALA A 575 61.03 -39.68 -7.77
N VAL A 576 62.17 -40.23 -8.21
CA VAL A 576 62.34 -41.63 -8.62
C VAL A 576 62.49 -42.52 -7.39
N ALA A 577 63.34 -42.12 -6.43
CA ALA A 577 63.55 -42.91 -5.21
C ALA A 577 62.27 -43.11 -4.36
N ASN A 578 61.32 -42.18 -4.44
CA ASN A 578 60.05 -42.24 -3.69
C ASN A 578 58.84 -42.64 -4.56
N ASP A 579 59.06 -43.17 -5.77
CA ASP A 579 58.03 -43.73 -6.66
C ASP A 579 56.83 -42.79 -6.97
N VAL A 580 57.07 -41.47 -6.91
CA VAL A 580 56.03 -40.43 -7.10
C VAL A 580 55.33 -40.55 -8.47
N TYR A 581 56.01 -41.14 -9.46
CA TYR A 581 55.48 -41.41 -10.80
C TYR A 581 54.26 -42.33 -10.84
N GLN A 582 53.99 -43.11 -9.79
CA GLN A 582 52.87 -44.06 -9.73
C GLN A 582 51.55 -43.42 -9.30
N PHE A 583 51.57 -42.22 -8.69
CA PHE A 583 50.40 -41.61 -8.05
C PHE A 583 49.78 -40.44 -8.82
N ILE A 584 50.35 -40.03 -9.96
CA ILE A 584 49.83 -38.93 -10.78
C ILE A 584 49.51 -39.47 -12.18
N PRO A 585 48.24 -39.71 -12.53
CA PRO A 585 47.88 -40.24 -13.84
C PRO A 585 48.30 -39.26 -14.95
N ILE A 586 48.99 -39.79 -15.95
CA ILE A 586 49.37 -39.05 -17.16
C ILE A 586 48.08 -38.78 -17.94
N ARG A 587 47.61 -37.54 -17.97
CA ARG A 587 46.72 -37.13 -19.07
C ARG A 587 47.59 -37.03 -20.32
N SER A 588 47.46 -38.02 -21.21
CA SER A 588 47.95 -37.88 -22.58
C SER A 588 47.23 -36.68 -23.19
N PHE A 589 48.01 -35.68 -23.60
CA PHE A 589 47.54 -34.72 -24.57
C PHE A 589 47.59 -35.44 -25.92
N ASP A 590 46.49 -36.06 -26.30
CA ASP A 590 46.27 -36.41 -27.70
C ASP A 590 45.96 -35.12 -28.47
N ALA A 591 46.69 -34.95 -29.58
CA ALA A 591 46.71 -33.80 -30.47
C ALA A 591 45.45 -33.69 -31.34
#